data_AF-A0AA39IYB4-F1
#
_entry.id   AF-A0AA39IYB4-F1
#
_cell.length_a   1.000
_cell.length_b   1.000
_cell.length_c   1.000
_cell.angle_alpha   90.00
_cell.angle_beta   90.00
_cell.angle_gamma   90.00
#
_symmetry.space_group_name_H-M   'P 1'
#
loop_
_entity.id
_entity.type
_entity.pdbx_description
1 polymer ?
#
loop_
_entity_poly.entity_id
_entity_poly.type
_entity_poly.pdbx_seq_one_letter_code
_entity_poly.pdbx_strand_id
1 'polypeptide(L)'
;MGSQLSHPSESRTYPQVTISAFTEIGKEESSIEVPKQRSYTGRKPVTSSSLADTPCASLGVAGLLDQLNTTLGTSYTLKNSSLSSILETCISSNYDFGAAYGRLRPI
;
A
#
# COMPACT_ATOMS: atom_id res chain seq x y z
N MET A 1 13.28 41.90 3.92
CA MET A 1 12.98 40.92 4.98
C MET A 1 11.76 40.12 4.53
N GLY A 2 11.71 38.80 4.45
CA GLY A 2 12.67 37.75 4.75
C GLY A 2 12.12 36.44 4.19
N SER A 3 13.03 35.64 3.67
CA SER A 3 13.09 34.18 3.72
C SER A 3 11.94 33.35 3.13
N GLN A 4 12.21 32.79 1.95
CA GLN A 4 11.90 31.41 1.57
C GLN A 4 11.81 30.47 2.79
N LEU A 5 10.69 29.76 2.93
CA LEU A 5 10.65 28.50 3.65
C LEU A 5 10.62 27.39 2.60
N SER A 6 11.82 26.97 2.20
CA SER A 6 12.04 25.77 1.43
C SER A 6 11.45 24.60 2.23
N HIS A 7 10.38 23.99 1.73
CA HIS A 7 9.90 22.74 2.27
C HIS A 7 11.03 21.71 2.05
N PRO A 8 11.61 21.11 3.10
CA PRO A 8 12.56 20.05 2.88
C PRO A 8 11.79 18.94 2.17
N SER A 9 12.20 18.60 0.96
CA SER A 9 11.83 17.35 0.32
C SER A 9 12.44 16.24 1.16
N GLU A 10 11.79 15.91 2.27
CA GLU A 10 12.14 14.75 3.07
C GLU A 10 12.04 13.55 2.13
N SER A 11 13.20 13.00 1.79
CA SER A 11 13.28 11.81 0.98
C SER A 11 12.73 10.67 1.82
N ARG A 12 11.44 10.38 1.61
CA ARG A 12 10.70 9.34 2.31
C ARG A 12 11.50 8.05 2.22
N THR A 13 12.15 7.71 3.33
CA THR A 13 13.09 6.60 3.38
C THR A 13 12.28 5.35 3.61
N TYR A 14 11.89 4.73 2.51
CA TYR A 14 11.22 3.44 2.55
C TYR A 14 12.25 2.31 2.78
N PRO A 15 11.86 1.24 3.50
CA PRO A 15 12.66 0.04 3.63
C PRO A 15 12.86 -0.60 2.25
N GLN A 16 14.03 -1.22 2.04
CA GLN A 16 14.26 -2.03 0.85
C GLN A 16 13.44 -3.31 0.99
N VAL A 17 12.59 -3.58 -0.01
CA VAL A 17 11.77 -4.79 -0.06
C VAL A 17 12.27 -5.64 -1.23
N THR A 18 12.39 -6.94 -0.98
CA THR A 18 12.66 -7.96 -2.00
C THR A 18 11.43 -8.84 -2.11
N ILE A 19 10.78 -8.84 -3.27
CA ILE A 19 9.75 -9.84 -3.59
C ILE A 19 10.43 -10.95 -4.40
N SER A 20 10.46 -12.13 -3.80
CA SER A 20 10.89 -13.40 -4.42
C SER A 20 9.67 -14.19 -4.89
N ALA A 21 9.86 -15.10 -5.86
CA ALA A 21 8.82 -15.91 -6.49
C ALA A 21 8.19 -17.00 -5.60
N PHE A 22 8.14 -16.77 -4.29
CA PHE A 22 7.41 -17.59 -3.34
C PHE A 22 6.31 -16.72 -2.76
N THR A 23 5.10 -17.26 -2.66
CA THR A 23 4.05 -16.61 -1.87
C THR A 23 4.55 -16.37 -0.43
N GLU A 24 4.01 -15.37 0.26
CA GLU A 24 4.36 -15.04 1.66
C GLU A 24 4.26 -16.25 2.63
N ILE A 25 3.49 -17.28 2.23
CA ILE A 25 3.34 -18.58 2.92
C ILE A 25 4.29 -19.69 2.46
N GLY A 26 5.32 -19.38 1.66
CA GLY A 26 6.35 -20.32 1.23
C GLY A 26 5.90 -21.32 0.14
N LYS A 27 4.77 -21.07 -0.53
CA LYS A 27 4.28 -21.95 -1.61
C LYS A 27 4.90 -21.53 -2.95
N GLU A 28 5.40 -22.52 -3.69
CA GLU A 28 6.08 -22.36 -4.97
C GLU A 28 5.11 -21.81 -6.03
N GLU A 29 5.50 -20.71 -6.66
CA GLU A 29 4.70 -19.96 -7.64
C GLU A 29 4.80 -20.55 -9.06
N SER A 30 5.00 -21.87 -9.17
CA SER A 30 5.31 -22.57 -10.42
C SER A 30 4.17 -22.58 -11.46
N SER A 31 2.99 -22.08 -11.08
CA SER A 31 1.81 -21.99 -11.96
C SER A 31 1.55 -20.58 -12.52
N ILE A 32 2.37 -19.56 -12.23
CA ILE A 32 2.14 -18.19 -12.70
C ILE A 32 2.80 -17.95 -14.07
N GLU A 33 1.96 -17.74 -15.08
CA GLU A 33 2.28 -17.60 -16.52
C GLU A 33 3.16 -16.37 -16.87
N VAL A 34 3.47 -15.51 -15.90
CA VAL A 34 4.06 -14.18 -16.14
C VAL A 34 5.45 -14.02 -15.50
N PRO A 35 6.52 -14.59 -16.10
CA PRO A 35 7.87 -14.63 -15.52
C PRO A 35 8.54 -13.26 -15.31
N LYS A 36 8.02 -12.17 -15.90
CA LYS A 36 8.59 -10.82 -15.75
C LYS A 36 8.26 -10.15 -14.42
N GLN A 37 7.42 -10.75 -13.57
CA GLN A 37 7.11 -10.23 -12.23
C GLN A 37 8.08 -10.73 -11.13
N ARG A 38 9.10 -11.53 -11.49
CA ARG A 38 9.87 -12.39 -10.58
C ARG A 38 10.95 -11.76 -9.69
N SER A 39 11.25 -10.47 -9.79
CA SER A 39 12.14 -9.85 -8.80
C SER A 39 11.97 -8.34 -8.78
N TYR A 40 11.24 -7.86 -7.78
CA TYR A 40 11.36 -6.47 -7.40
C TYR A 40 12.37 -6.39 -6.25
N THR A 41 13.49 -5.73 -6.50
CA THR A 41 14.38 -5.25 -5.45
C THR A 41 14.40 -3.75 -5.52
N GLY A 42 13.85 -3.09 -4.51
CA GLY A 42 13.81 -1.65 -4.48
C GLY A 42 13.21 -1.13 -3.21
N ARG A 43 13.15 0.20 -3.12
CA ARG A 43 12.64 0.89 -1.94
C ARG A 43 11.17 1.24 -2.07
N LYS A 44 10.55 1.14 -3.25
CA LYS A 44 9.11 1.41 -3.33
C LYS A 44 8.40 0.28 -2.60
N PRO A 45 7.46 0.61 -1.69
CA PRO A 45 6.73 -0.42 -1.00
C PRO A 45 5.94 -1.26 -1.99
N VAL A 46 6.02 -2.58 -1.81
CA VAL A 46 5.32 -3.56 -2.63
C VAL A 46 4.39 -4.33 -1.73
N THR A 47 3.12 -4.37 -2.12
CA THR A 47 2.07 -5.15 -1.47
C THR A 47 2.25 -6.61 -1.85
N SER A 48 2.08 -7.54 -0.90
CA SER A 48 1.98 -8.96 -1.23
C SER A 48 0.71 -9.23 -2.06
N SER A 49 0.72 -10.26 -2.90
CA SER A 49 -0.45 -10.63 -3.72
C SER A 49 -1.66 -10.97 -2.85
N SER A 50 -1.45 -11.78 -1.80
CA SER A 50 -2.52 -12.13 -0.85
C SER A 50 -3.15 -10.90 -0.19
N LEU A 51 -2.34 -9.90 0.18
CA LEU A 51 -2.87 -8.66 0.74
C LEU A 51 -3.62 -7.86 -0.33
N ALA A 52 -3.06 -7.72 -1.53
CA ALA A 52 -3.68 -6.99 -2.64
C ALA A 52 -5.05 -7.55 -3.03
N ASP A 53 -5.20 -8.88 -3.02
CA ASP A 53 -6.46 -9.58 -3.35
C ASP A 53 -7.48 -9.57 -2.20
N THR A 54 -7.11 -9.07 -1.01
CA THR A 54 -8.01 -9.03 0.14
C THR A 54 -9.08 -7.95 -0.06
N PRO A 55 -10.39 -8.27 0.03
CA PRO A 55 -11.45 -7.27 -0.05
C PRO A 55 -11.34 -6.23 1.08
N CYS A 56 -11.50 -4.95 0.76
CA CYS A 56 -11.48 -3.88 1.76
C CYS A 56 -12.54 -4.09 2.86
N ALA A 57 -13.69 -4.65 2.51
CA ALA A 57 -14.75 -4.99 3.45
C ALA A 57 -14.33 -6.01 4.51
N SER A 58 -13.41 -6.92 4.19
CA SER A 58 -12.88 -7.91 5.14
C SER A 58 -11.91 -7.30 6.15
N LEU A 59 -11.27 -6.18 5.82
CA LEU A 59 -10.36 -5.45 6.69
C LEU A 59 -11.07 -4.40 7.55
N GLY A 60 -12.19 -3.86 7.07
CA GLY A 60 -12.85 -2.70 7.66
C GLY A 60 -12.02 -1.42 7.56
N VAL A 61 -12.59 -0.28 7.97
CA VAL A 61 -11.94 1.04 7.80
C VAL A 61 -10.61 1.12 8.56
N ALA A 62 -10.60 0.67 9.82
CA ALA A 62 -9.41 0.72 10.67
C ALA A 62 -8.30 -0.20 10.16
N GLY A 63 -8.64 -1.45 9.78
CA GLY A 63 -7.67 -2.40 9.24
C GLY A 63 -7.13 -1.99 7.88
N LEU A 64 -7.98 -1.41 7.03
CA LEU A 64 -7.56 -0.85 5.74
C LEU A 64 -6.56 0.29 5.91
N LEU A 65 -6.83 1.22 6.84
CA LEU A 65 -5.90 2.31 7.15
C LEU A 65 -4.57 1.80 7.70
N ASP A 66 -4.61 0.83 8.61
CA ASP A 66 -3.41 0.25 9.21
C ASP A 66 -2.51 -0.41 8.16
N GLN A 67 -3.11 -1.20 7.25
CA GLN A 67 -2.39 -1.83 6.15
C GLN A 67 -1.82 -0.80 5.16
N LEU A 68 -2.57 0.26 4.85
CA LEU A 68 -2.08 1.36 4.01
C LEU A 68 -0.92 2.09 4.68
N ASN A 69 -1.02 2.35 5.99
CA ASN A 69 0.05 3.00 6.76
C ASN A 69 1.31 2.16 6.81
N THR A 70 1.17 0.85 7.09
CA THR A 70 2.27 -0.10 7.10
C THR A 70 2.94 -0.20 5.74
N THR A 71 2.14 -0.33 4.67
CA THR A 71 2.64 -0.43 3.30
C THR A 71 3.34 0.87 2.89
N LEU A 72 2.71 2.04 3.08
CA LEU A 72 3.23 3.32 2.62
C LEU A 72 4.24 3.98 3.57
N GLY A 73 4.54 3.36 4.71
CA GLY A 73 5.35 3.96 5.77
C GLY A 73 4.77 5.29 6.25
N THR A 74 3.45 5.34 6.45
CA THR A 74 2.72 6.52 6.93
C THR A 74 2.15 6.34 8.32
N SER A 75 1.66 7.42 8.91
CA SER A 75 1.10 7.45 10.27
C SER A 75 -0.24 8.18 10.28
N TYR A 76 -1.03 8.05 9.21
CA TYR A 76 -2.33 8.70 9.12
C TYR A 76 -3.29 8.11 10.16
N THR A 77 -4.21 8.96 10.64
CA THR A 77 -5.23 8.56 11.61
C THR A 77 -6.62 8.89 11.07
N LEU A 78 -7.63 8.16 11.53
CA LEU A 78 -9.04 8.39 11.19
C LEU A 78 -9.60 9.72 11.71
N LYS A 79 -8.78 10.53 12.41
CA LYS A 79 -9.18 11.89 12.81
C LYS A 79 -9.42 12.80 11.60
N ASN A 80 -8.86 12.46 10.44
CA ASN A 80 -9.16 13.14 9.20
C ASN A 80 -10.45 12.59 8.59
N SER A 81 -11.52 13.40 8.65
CA SER A 81 -12.86 13.03 8.16
C SER A 81 -12.89 12.73 6.67
N SER A 82 -12.11 13.43 5.84
CA SER A 82 -12.00 13.16 4.41
C SER A 82 -11.37 11.80 4.14
N LEU A 83 -10.30 11.45 4.87
CA LEU A 83 -9.66 10.14 4.76
C LEU A 83 -10.61 9.02 5.16
N SER A 84 -11.32 9.17 6.29
CA SER A 84 -12.33 8.20 6.71
C SER A 84 -13.41 7.98 5.64
N SER A 85 -13.92 9.07 5.05
CA SER A 85 -14.94 8.98 3.99
C SER A 85 -14.44 8.26 2.74
N ILE A 86 -13.18 8.45 2.38
CA ILE A 86 -12.57 7.79 1.22
C ILE A 86 -12.43 6.28 1.49
N LEU A 87 -11.99 5.89 2.68
CA LEU A 87 -11.86 4.47 3.05
C LEU A 87 -13.23 3.76 3.08
N GLU A 88 -14.25 4.42 3.62
CA GLU A 88 -15.65 3.93 3.57
C GLU A 88 -16.14 3.77 2.13
N THR A 89 -15.75 4.68 1.23
CA THR A 89 -16.07 4.57 -0.21
C THR A 89 -15.40 3.35 -0.85
N CYS A 90 -14.14 3.05 -0.50
CA CYS A 90 -13.46 1.85 -0.98
C CYS A 90 -14.17 0.57 -0.54
N ILE A 91 -14.65 0.53 0.71
CA ILE A 91 -15.41 -0.61 1.24
C ILE A 91 -16.76 -0.73 0.52
N SER A 92 -17.50 0.38 0.43
CA SER A 92 -18.84 0.40 -0.20
C SER A 92 -18.81 0.08 -1.69
N SER A 93 -17.69 0.37 -2.36
CA SER A 93 -17.47 0.07 -3.78
C SER A 93 -16.93 -1.35 -4.02
N ASN A 94 -16.81 -2.17 -2.96
CA ASN A 94 -16.31 -3.53 -3.02
C ASN A 94 -14.90 -3.63 -3.64
N TYR A 95 -14.04 -2.65 -3.36
CA TYR A 95 -12.67 -2.67 -3.83
C TYR A 95 -11.84 -3.67 -3.01
N ASP A 96 -10.87 -4.29 -3.67
CA ASP A 96 -9.77 -4.98 -3.00
C ASP A 96 -8.70 -3.98 -2.51
N PHE A 97 -7.79 -4.47 -1.69
CA PHE A 97 -6.72 -3.65 -1.13
C PHE A 97 -5.79 -3.11 -2.23
N GLY A 98 -5.51 -3.89 -3.28
CA GLY A 98 -4.66 -3.48 -4.39
C GLY A 98 -5.20 -2.28 -5.14
N ALA A 99 -6.51 -2.26 -5.42
CA ALA A 99 -7.22 -1.17 -6.05
C ALA A 99 -7.26 0.08 -5.17
N ALA A 100 -7.49 -0.09 -3.87
CA ALA A 100 -7.43 1.01 -2.90
C ALA A 100 -6.01 1.60 -2.82
N TYR A 101 -4.99 0.74 -2.71
CA TYR A 101 -3.58 1.12 -2.71
C TYR A 101 -3.20 1.89 -3.97
N GLY A 102 -3.58 1.40 -5.15
CA GLY A 102 -3.29 2.05 -6.43
C GLY A 102 -3.91 3.46 -6.54
N ARG A 103 -5.09 3.68 -5.95
CA ARG A 103 -5.77 4.98 -5.97
C ARG A 103 -5.25 5.97 -4.92
N LEU A 104 -4.81 5.47 -3.77
CA LEU A 104 -4.43 6.30 -2.62
C LEU A 104 -2.92 6.54 -2.52
N ARG A 105 -2.13 5.79 -3.28
CA ARG A 105 -0.69 5.97 -3.33
C ARG A 105 -0.35 7.37 -3.87
N PRO A 106 0.42 8.19 -3.13
CA PRO A 106 0.92 9.46 -3.63
C PRO A 106 1.80 9.25 -4.88
N ILE A 107 1.62 10.12 -5.89
CA ILE A 107 2.41 10.13 -7.13
C ILE A 107 3.77 10.79 -6.88
#